data_AF-A0A0M0WWV7-F1
#
_entry.id   AF-A0A0M0WWV7-F1
#
_cell.length_a   1.000
_cell.length_b   1.000
_cell.length_c   1.000
_cell.angle_alpha   90.00
_cell.angle_beta   90.00
_cell.angle_gamma   90.00
#
_symmetry.space_group_name_H-M   'P 1'
#
loop_
_entity.id
_entity.type
_entity.pdbx_description
1 polymer ?
#
loop_
_entity_poly.entity_id
_entity_poly.type
_entity_poly.pdbx_seq_one_letter_code
_entity_poly.pdbx_strand_id
1 'polypeptide(L)'
;MTFSKLKVKDFDIYTEYTLPFKDAFKVFGVEELFSPFTTNVSYPIAALNPAYETIIKGRKHNINYAPIPSDTKEDILIKLEISKLREIISLTLKSLTLTLEFLDDVELLESADRVDYISYLIGFFAYSEFDSLTDIPQNIKNELLDWVRTVNFNNQTNSSRRSLFNDLINKSLSLHQTI
;
A
#
# COMPACT_ATOMS: atom_id res chain seq x y z
N MET A 1 14.69 17.17 6.21
CA MET A 1 14.12 16.01 5.49
C MET A 1 14.70 14.72 6.06
N THR A 2 13.90 13.93 6.77
CA THR A 2 14.30 12.71 7.49
C THR A 2 15.10 11.73 6.61
N PHE A 3 14.67 11.54 5.36
CA PHE A 3 15.29 10.61 4.41
C PHE A 3 16.62 11.04 3.80
N SER A 4 17.06 12.29 3.99
CA SER A 4 18.41 12.71 3.57
C SER A 4 19.53 11.87 4.21
N LYS A 5 19.24 11.26 5.37
CA LYS A 5 20.14 10.33 6.07
C LYS A 5 20.40 9.04 5.28
N LEU A 6 19.51 8.65 4.38
CA LEU A 6 19.71 7.47 3.53
C LEU A 6 20.74 7.71 2.42
N LYS A 7 20.94 8.96 1.99
CA LYS A 7 21.94 9.30 0.97
C LYS A 7 23.37 8.97 1.43
N VAL A 8 23.63 9.06 2.73
CA VAL A 8 24.91 8.65 3.33
C VAL A 8 25.14 7.13 3.22
N LYS A 9 24.07 6.36 3.03
CA LYS A 9 24.09 4.91 2.80
C LYS A 9 23.94 4.54 1.31
N ASP A 10 24.22 5.48 0.41
CA ASP A 10 24.08 5.31 -1.04
C ASP A 10 22.68 4.85 -1.47
N PHE A 11 21.66 5.48 -0.86
CA PHE A 11 20.26 5.22 -1.16
C PHE A 11 19.45 6.53 -1.25
N ASP A 12 18.74 6.73 -2.35
CA ASP A 12 17.84 7.87 -2.54
C ASP A 12 16.39 7.40 -2.70
N ILE A 13 15.62 7.50 -1.63
CA ILE A 13 14.22 7.07 -1.58
C ILE A 13 13.34 7.77 -2.64
N TYR A 14 13.74 8.97 -3.09
CA TYR A 14 12.92 9.69 -4.05
C TYR A 14 13.02 9.04 -5.42
N THR A 15 14.23 8.76 -5.89
CA THR A 15 14.49 8.14 -7.20
C THR A 15 14.28 6.63 -7.17
N GLU A 16 14.65 5.95 -6.09
CA GLU A 16 14.54 4.49 -5.98
C GLU A 16 13.13 4.03 -5.59
N TYR A 17 12.24 4.91 -5.10
CA TYR A 17 10.90 4.51 -4.67
C TYR A 17 9.78 5.48 -5.02
N THR A 18 9.79 6.72 -4.51
CA THR A 18 8.61 7.59 -4.66
C THR A 18 8.29 7.93 -6.12
N LEU A 19 9.32 8.02 -6.96
CA LEU A 19 9.17 8.24 -8.40
C LEU A 19 8.59 6.99 -9.10
N PRO A 20 9.17 5.78 -8.97
CA PRO A 20 8.54 4.55 -9.46
C PRO A 20 7.10 4.35 -9.01
N PHE A 21 6.79 4.63 -7.74
CA PHE A 21 5.43 4.55 -7.21
C PHE A 21 4.47 5.48 -7.97
N LYS A 22 4.89 6.73 -8.20
CA LYS A 22 4.10 7.70 -8.95
C LYS A 22 3.98 7.33 -10.43
N ASP A 23 5.04 6.84 -11.04
CA ASP A 23 5.06 6.49 -12.46
C ASP A 23 4.10 5.33 -12.75
N ALA A 24 3.88 4.41 -11.81
CA ALA A 24 2.85 3.39 -11.93
C ALA A 24 1.44 3.99 -12.13
N PHE A 25 1.07 5.05 -11.40
CA PHE A 25 -0.23 5.71 -11.58
C PHE A 25 -0.39 6.31 -12.98
N LYS A 26 0.69 6.87 -13.53
CA LYS A 26 0.69 7.42 -14.90
C LYS A 26 0.51 6.34 -15.96
N VAL A 27 1.11 5.16 -15.76
CA VAL A 27 0.97 4.03 -16.68
C VAL A 27 -0.49 3.60 -16.82
N PHE A 28 -1.26 3.68 -15.73
CA PHE A 28 -2.68 3.35 -15.67
C PHE A 28 -3.61 4.56 -15.87
N GLY A 29 -3.07 5.75 -16.20
CA GLY A 29 -3.87 6.95 -16.50
C GLY A 29 -4.63 7.55 -15.31
N VAL A 30 -4.19 7.30 -14.07
CA VAL A 30 -4.84 7.76 -12.84
C VAL A 30 -3.97 8.72 -12.02
N GLU A 31 -3.04 9.44 -12.66
CA GLU A 31 -2.12 10.37 -11.99
C GLU A 31 -2.81 11.52 -11.24
N GLU A 32 -4.05 11.84 -11.60
CA GLU A 32 -4.86 12.88 -10.99
C GLU A 32 -5.26 12.57 -9.55
N LEU A 33 -5.33 11.28 -9.18
CA LEU A 33 -5.51 10.85 -7.79
C LEU A 33 -4.38 11.36 -6.88
N PHE A 34 -3.20 11.66 -7.44
CA PHE A 34 -2.04 12.19 -6.72
C PHE A 34 -2.03 13.73 -6.55
N SER A 35 -3.13 14.41 -6.85
CA SER A 35 -3.29 15.86 -6.66
C SER A 35 -3.97 16.16 -5.32
N PRO A 36 -3.47 17.10 -4.47
CA PRO A 36 -2.38 18.05 -4.70
C PRO A 36 -0.98 17.55 -4.27
N PHE A 37 0.06 18.26 -4.72
CA PHE A 37 1.49 17.93 -4.55
C PHE A 37 1.95 17.59 -3.12
N THR A 38 1.26 18.10 -2.10
CA THR A 38 1.59 17.89 -0.68
C THR A 38 1.51 16.42 -0.25
N THR A 39 0.89 15.57 -1.07
CA THR A 39 0.72 14.15 -0.79
C THR A 39 1.65 13.24 -1.60
N ASN A 40 2.45 13.82 -2.52
CA ASN A 40 3.37 13.09 -3.42
C ASN A 40 4.45 12.27 -2.70
N VAL A 41 4.72 12.58 -1.42
CA VAL A 41 5.70 11.86 -0.61
C VAL A 41 5.00 11.04 0.48
N SER A 42 4.05 11.64 1.20
CA SER A 42 3.43 10.97 2.34
C SER A 42 2.59 9.74 1.97
N TYR A 43 1.91 9.73 0.81
CA TYR A 43 1.20 8.53 0.35
C TYR A 43 2.17 7.36 0.05
N PRO A 44 3.19 7.51 -0.83
CA PRO A 44 4.15 6.43 -1.06
C PRO A 44 4.81 5.98 0.24
N ILE A 45 5.25 6.90 1.09
CA ILE A 45 5.94 6.53 2.33
C ILE A 45 5.02 5.78 3.30
N ALA A 46 3.74 6.16 3.41
CA ALA A 46 2.78 5.42 4.22
C ALA A 46 2.48 4.03 3.63
N ALA A 47 2.47 3.89 2.30
CA ALA A 47 2.27 2.61 1.61
C ALA A 47 3.42 1.59 1.84
N LEU A 48 4.56 2.01 2.40
CA LEU A 48 5.60 1.09 2.85
C LEU A 48 5.23 0.36 4.15
N ASN A 49 4.28 0.87 4.94
CA ASN A 49 3.95 0.32 6.26
C ASN A 49 3.50 -1.15 6.22
N PRO A 50 2.58 -1.59 5.32
CA PRO A 50 2.14 -2.98 5.28
C PRO A 50 3.26 -3.96 4.88
N ALA A 51 4.09 -3.59 3.90
CA ALA A 51 5.25 -4.39 3.50
C ALA A 51 6.30 -4.46 4.62
N TYR A 52 6.51 -3.36 5.36
CA TYR A 52 7.35 -3.35 6.55
C TYR A 52 6.83 -4.33 7.62
N GLU A 53 5.52 -4.34 7.91
CA GLU A 53 4.98 -5.28 8.89
C GLU A 53 5.05 -6.74 8.42
N THR A 54 4.87 -6.97 7.12
CA THR A 54 5.02 -8.30 6.51
C THR A 54 6.45 -8.82 6.67
N ILE A 55 7.45 -8.03 6.26
CA ILE A 55 8.86 -8.46 6.19
C ILE A 55 9.55 -8.40 7.54
N ILE A 56 9.32 -7.35 8.33
CA ILE A 56 10.08 -7.09 9.58
C ILE A 56 9.35 -7.62 10.81
N LYS A 57 8.01 -7.58 10.82
CA LYS A 57 7.21 -7.99 11.99
C LYS A 57 6.53 -9.34 11.85
N GLY A 58 6.76 -10.06 10.75
CA GLY A 58 6.13 -11.36 10.51
C GLY A 58 4.60 -11.26 10.48
N ARG A 59 4.08 -10.28 9.73
CA ARG A 59 2.64 -10.05 9.51
C ARG A 59 1.81 -9.69 10.76
N LYS A 60 2.46 -9.26 11.84
CA LYS A 60 1.77 -8.77 13.03
C LYS A 60 1.36 -7.32 12.84
N HIS A 61 0.10 -7.12 12.45
CA HIS A 61 -0.45 -5.79 12.23
C HIS A 61 -0.60 -4.99 13.53
N ASN A 62 -0.22 -3.71 13.48
CA ASN A 62 -0.60 -2.70 14.46
C ASN A 62 -1.38 -1.59 13.77
N ILE A 63 -2.50 -1.17 14.38
CA ILE A 63 -3.41 -0.18 13.80
C ILE A 63 -2.73 1.13 13.36
N ASN A 64 -1.62 1.53 13.99
CA ASN A 64 -0.86 2.73 13.63
C ASN A 64 0.08 2.54 12.43
N TYR A 65 0.07 1.38 11.78
CA TYR A 65 0.79 1.06 10.55
C TYR A 65 -0.15 0.97 9.34
N ALA A 66 -1.36 1.50 9.46
CA ALA A 66 -2.20 1.69 8.29
C ALA A 66 -1.48 2.57 7.24
N PRO A 67 -1.72 2.35 5.94
CA PRO A 67 -1.13 3.13 4.86
C PRO A 67 -1.84 4.49 4.71
N ILE A 68 -1.85 5.26 5.80
CA ILE A 68 -2.44 6.59 5.90
C ILE A 68 -1.31 7.63 6.00
N PRO A 69 -1.37 8.78 5.29
CA PRO A 69 -0.31 9.79 5.32
C PRO A 69 0.15 10.26 6.71
N SER A 70 -0.74 10.27 7.72
CA SER A 70 -0.37 10.63 9.10
C SER A 70 0.39 9.54 9.85
N ASP A 71 0.45 8.32 9.30
CA ASP A 71 1.03 7.13 9.93
C ASP A 71 2.40 6.75 9.36
N THR A 72 3.02 7.62 8.55
CA THR A 72 4.36 7.40 8.02
C THR A 72 5.36 7.00 9.12
N LYS A 73 6.18 5.99 8.85
CA LYS A 73 7.20 5.49 9.79
C LYS A 73 8.61 5.90 9.39
N GLU A 74 8.78 7.14 8.95
CA GLU A 74 10.07 7.64 8.42
C GLU A 74 11.25 7.34 9.37
N ASP A 75 11.09 7.65 10.65
CA ASP A 75 12.13 7.44 11.68
C ASP A 75 12.52 5.98 11.88
N ILE A 76 11.62 5.04 11.59
CA ILE A 76 11.89 3.61 11.63
C ILE A 76 12.56 3.19 10.33
N LEU A 77 12.02 3.61 9.19
CA LEU A 77 12.52 3.26 7.86
C LEU A 77 13.99 3.67 7.66
N ILE A 78 14.40 4.86 8.14
CA ILE A 78 15.79 5.32 8.00
C ILE A 78 16.81 4.50 8.81
N LYS A 79 16.35 3.77 9.84
CA LYS A 79 17.19 2.95 10.71
C LYS A 79 17.41 1.55 10.15
N LEU A 80 16.64 1.15 9.13
CA LEU A 80 16.79 -0.16 8.51
C LEU A 80 18.12 -0.28 7.74
N GLU A 81 18.52 -1.53 7.57
CA GLU A 81 19.51 -1.92 6.57
C GLU A 81 18.95 -1.65 5.17
N ILE A 82 19.80 -1.19 4.25
CA ILE A 82 19.37 -0.83 2.89
C ILE A 82 18.81 -2.04 2.14
N SER A 83 19.35 -3.25 2.37
CA SER A 83 18.80 -4.48 1.80
C SER A 83 17.35 -4.71 2.23
N LYS A 84 17.04 -4.55 3.52
CA LYS A 84 15.67 -4.68 4.03
C LYS A 84 14.75 -3.58 3.56
N LEU A 85 15.25 -2.35 3.46
CA LEU A 85 14.46 -1.25 2.88
C LEU A 85 14.10 -1.54 1.40
N ARG A 86 15.04 -2.08 0.62
CA ARG A 86 14.80 -2.50 -0.78
C ARG A 86 13.81 -3.66 -0.88
N GLU A 87 13.88 -4.65 0.01
CA GLU A 87 12.86 -5.73 0.07
C GLU A 87 11.45 -5.17 0.32
N ILE A 88 11.31 -4.23 1.26
CA ILE A 88 10.04 -3.55 1.56
C ILE A 88 9.53 -2.77 0.35
N ILE A 89 10.40 -1.99 -0.29
CA ILE A 89 10.06 -1.23 -1.50
C ILE A 89 9.61 -2.16 -2.62
N SER A 90 10.34 -3.26 -2.85
CA SER A 90 10.01 -4.23 -3.89
C SER A 90 8.64 -4.85 -3.66
N LEU A 91 8.32 -5.24 -2.42
CA LEU A 91 7.00 -5.78 -2.08
C LEU A 91 5.91 -4.72 -2.27
N THR A 92 6.13 -3.49 -1.81
CA THR A 92 5.14 -2.40 -2.00
C THR A 92 4.88 -2.09 -3.47
N LEU A 93 5.91 -2.00 -4.31
CA LEU A 93 5.74 -1.71 -5.74
C LEU A 93 5.06 -2.87 -6.49
N LYS A 94 5.36 -4.12 -6.12
CA LYS A 94 4.65 -5.29 -6.63
C LYS A 94 3.17 -5.25 -6.24
N SER A 95 2.87 -4.98 -4.97
CA SER A 95 1.49 -4.86 -4.49
C SER A 95 0.74 -3.70 -5.13
N LEU A 96 1.41 -2.58 -5.42
CA LEU A 96 0.85 -1.48 -6.20
C LEU A 96 0.48 -1.91 -7.61
N THR A 97 1.39 -2.63 -8.28
CA THR A 97 1.14 -3.15 -9.63
C THR A 97 -0.08 -4.07 -9.62
N LEU A 98 -0.13 -5.05 -8.71
CA LEU A 98 -1.31 -5.93 -8.55
C LEU A 98 -2.59 -5.16 -8.24
N THR A 99 -2.50 -4.09 -7.44
CA THR A 99 -3.66 -3.24 -7.12
C THR A 99 -4.21 -2.56 -8.37
N LEU A 100 -3.35 -1.93 -9.15
CA LEU A 100 -3.75 -1.21 -10.35
C LEU A 100 -4.27 -2.17 -11.42
N GLU A 101 -3.58 -3.29 -11.65
CA GLU A 101 -4.03 -4.35 -12.56
C GLU A 101 -5.39 -4.92 -12.12
N PHE A 102 -5.59 -5.17 -10.81
CA PHE A 102 -6.88 -5.66 -10.31
C PHE A 102 -8.00 -4.67 -10.57
N LEU A 103 -7.79 -3.39 -10.25
CA LEU A 103 -8.80 -2.34 -10.44
C LEU A 103 -9.12 -2.10 -11.92
N ASP A 104 -8.12 -2.25 -12.80
CA ASP A 104 -8.29 -2.19 -14.26
C ASP A 104 -9.11 -3.38 -14.77
N ASP A 105 -8.76 -4.61 -14.37
CA ASP A 105 -9.45 -5.86 -14.74
C ASP A 105 -10.93 -5.87 -14.35
N VAL A 106 -11.29 -5.21 -13.24
CA VAL A 106 -12.68 -5.10 -12.77
C VAL A 106 -13.37 -3.79 -13.14
N GLU A 107 -12.75 -2.95 -13.98
CA GLU A 107 -13.27 -1.67 -14.47
C GLU A 107 -13.65 -0.68 -13.34
N LEU A 108 -12.88 -0.66 -12.25
CA LEU A 108 -13.12 0.22 -11.09
C LEU A 108 -12.03 1.27 -10.86
N LEU A 109 -11.04 1.43 -11.74
CA LEU A 109 -10.02 2.47 -11.62
C LEU A 109 -10.64 3.87 -11.47
N GLU A 110 -11.64 4.22 -12.31
CA GLU A 110 -12.33 5.51 -12.22
C GLU A 110 -13.22 5.63 -10.97
N SER A 111 -13.75 4.50 -10.48
CA SER A 111 -14.56 4.48 -9.26
C SER A 111 -13.71 4.60 -7.99
N ALA A 112 -12.42 4.26 -8.06
CA ALA A 112 -11.44 4.50 -7.01
C ALA A 112 -10.97 5.97 -6.99
N ASP A 113 -11.93 6.89 -6.86
CA ASP A 113 -11.78 8.36 -6.89
C ASP A 113 -10.90 8.94 -5.76
N ARG A 114 -10.37 8.06 -4.90
CA ARG A 114 -9.47 8.39 -3.80
C ARG A 114 -8.32 7.41 -3.69
N VAL A 115 -7.12 7.96 -3.46
CA VAL A 115 -5.88 7.19 -3.21
C VAL A 115 -6.00 6.21 -2.04
N ASP A 116 -6.95 6.42 -1.11
CA ASP A 116 -7.24 5.49 -0.03
C ASP A 116 -7.55 4.07 -0.51
N TYR A 117 -8.39 3.91 -1.55
CA TYR A 117 -8.72 2.58 -2.09
C TYR A 117 -7.46 1.84 -2.54
N ILE A 118 -6.63 2.52 -3.33
CA ILE A 118 -5.37 1.98 -3.84
C ILE A 118 -4.41 1.69 -2.68
N SER A 119 -4.24 2.62 -1.74
CA SER A 119 -3.32 2.46 -0.60
C SER A 119 -3.69 1.26 0.27
N TYR A 120 -4.98 1.01 0.44
CA TYR A 120 -5.50 -0.07 1.28
C TYR A 120 -5.36 -1.42 0.60
N LEU A 121 -5.64 -1.48 -0.71
CA LEU A 121 -5.42 -2.66 -1.53
C LEU A 121 -3.94 -3.00 -1.66
N ILE A 122 -3.03 -2.03 -1.77
CA ILE A 122 -1.57 -2.26 -1.67
C ILE A 122 -1.25 -3.00 -0.38
N GLY A 123 -1.84 -2.56 0.74
CA GLY A 123 -1.66 -3.23 2.02
C GLY A 123 -2.20 -4.65 2.01
N PHE A 124 -3.43 -4.85 1.53
CA PHE A 124 -4.02 -6.18 1.39
C PHE A 124 -3.12 -7.13 0.58
N PHE A 125 -2.64 -6.71 -0.59
CA PHE A 125 -1.78 -7.53 -1.44
C PHE A 125 -0.41 -7.78 -0.82
N ALA A 126 0.16 -6.80 -0.10
CA ALA A 126 1.42 -7.00 0.64
C ALA A 126 1.30 -8.10 1.71
N TYR A 127 0.15 -8.21 2.37
CA TYR A 127 -0.12 -9.28 3.35
C TYR A 127 -0.47 -10.63 2.70
N SER A 128 -1.01 -10.62 1.48
CA SER A 128 -1.58 -11.84 0.85
C SER A 128 -0.56 -12.75 0.18
N GLU A 129 0.65 -12.27 -0.11
CA GLU A 129 1.71 -13.02 -0.82
C GLU A 129 1.35 -13.47 -2.25
N PHE A 130 0.28 -12.95 -2.86
CA PHE A 130 -0.02 -13.24 -4.26
C PHE A 130 1.09 -12.72 -5.19
N ASP A 131 1.48 -13.51 -6.19
CA ASP A 131 2.46 -13.13 -7.20
C ASP A 131 1.84 -12.47 -8.42
N SER A 132 0.60 -12.85 -8.75
CA SER A 132 -0.14 -12.42 -9.93
C SER A 132 -1.65 -12.36 -9.69
N LEU A 133 -2.40 -11.70 -10.58
CA LEU A 133 -3.87 -11.69 -10.53
C LEU A 133 -4.51 -13.08 -10.67
N THR A 134 -3.80 -14.03 -11.29
CA THR A 134 -4.27 -15.42 -11.44
C THR A 134 -4.18 -16.22 -10.14
N ASP A 135 -3.36 -15.78 -9.19
CA ASP A 135 -3.21 -16.45 -7.89
C ASP A 135 -4.34 -16.08 -6.92
N ILE A 136 -5.09 -15.00 -7.21
CA ILE A 136 -6.15 -14.50 -6.33
C ILE A 136 -7.39 -15.39 -6.47
N PRO A 137 -7.83 -16.08 -5.40
CA PRO A 137 -9.04 -16.90 -5.43
C PRO A 137 -10.29 -16.08 -5.79
N GLN A 138 -11.22 -16.68 -6.53
CA GLN A 138 -12.42 -15.97 -7.00
C GLN A 138 -13.28 -15.38 -5.87
N ASN A 139 -13.39 -16.08 -4.73
CA ASN A 139 -14.11 -15.55 -3.57
C ASN A 139 -13.43 -14.29 -3.02
N ILE A 140 -12.09 -14.24 -2.99
CA ILE A 140 -11.34 -13.06 -2.57
C ILE A 140 -11.53 -11.92 -3.57
N LYS A 141 -11.48 -12.20 -4.88
CA LYS A 141 -11.80 -11.19 -5.91
C LYS A 141 -13.18 -10.57 -5.69
N ASN A 142 -14.19 -11.39 -5.43
CA ASN A 142 -15.56 -10.92 -5.18
C ASN A 142 -15.64 -10.07 -3.90
N GLU A 143 -14.93 -10.45 -2.84
CA GLU A 143 -14.88 -9.67 -1.60
C GLU A 143 -14.18 -8.33 -1.77
N LEU A 144 -13.07 -8.28 -2.53
CA LEU A 144 -12.38 -7.03 -2.85
C LEU A 144 -13.25 -6.12 -3.72
N LEU A 145 -13.96 -6.70 -4.70
CA LEU A 145 -14.90 -5.98 -5.54
C LEU A 145 -16.03 -5.33 -4.72
N ASP A 146 -16.63 -6.11 -3.81
CA ASP A 146 -17.66 -5.62 -2.90
C ASP A 146 -17.10 -4.52 -1.98
N TRP A 147 -15.88 -4.70 -1.46
CA TRP A 147 -15.21 -3.71 -0.63
C TRP A 147 -15.01 -2.37 -1.36
N VAL A 148 -14.50 -2.38 -2.61
CA VAL A 148 -14.32 -1.15 -3.40
C VAL A 148 -15.65 -0.46 -3.66
N ARG A 149 -16.73 -1.21 -3.91
CA ARG A 149 -18.06 -0.65 -4.21
C ARG A 149 -18.82 -0.13 -2.99
N THR A 150 -18.53 -0.65 -1.80
CA THR A 150 -19.32 -0.37 -0.58
C THR A 150 -18.64 0.58 0.38
N VAL A 151 -17.30 0.59 0.43
CA VAL A 151 -16.56 1.48 1.31
C VAL A 151 -16.68 2.91 0.81
N ASN A 152 -16.89 3.84 1.76
CA ASN A 152 -16.92 5.26 1.48
C ASN A 152 -15.98 5.99 2.44
N PHE A 153 -14.94 6.60 1.87
CA PHE A 153 -13.93 7.30 2.66
C PHE A 153 -14.32 8.75 3.02
N ASN A 154 -15.45 9.27 2.55
CA ASN A 154 -15.89 10.63 2.85
C ASN A 154 -16.23 10.80 4.33
N ASN A 155 -15.77 11.91 4.92
CA ASN A 155 -15.98 12.26 6.34
C ASN A 155 -15.50 11.21 7.36
N GLN A 156 -14.57 10.33 6.98
CA GLN A 156 -14.00 9.34 7.88
C GLN A 156 -12.88 9.93 8.74
N THR A 157 -12.92 9.67 10.05
CA THR A 157 -11.81 9.99 10.95
C THR A 157 -10.61 9.07 10.68
N ASN A 158 -9.40 9.48 11.09
CA ASN A 158 -8.24 8.60 10.97
C ASN A 158 -8.40 7.29 11.78
N SER A 159 -9.11 7.32 12.91
CA SER A 159 -9.41 6.10 13.67
C SER A 159 -10.31 5.16 12.86
N SER A 160 -11.40 5.68 12.27
CA SER A 160 -12.30 4.90 11.40
C SER A 160 -11.56 4.34 10.18
N ARG A 161 -10.71 5.16 9.55
CA ARG A 161 -9.86 4.75 8.43
C ARG A 161 -8.95 3.58 8.81
N ARG A 162 -8.31 3.61 9.98
CA ARG A 162 -7.47 2.50 10.43
C ARG A 162 -8.28 1.23 10.72
N SER A 163 -9.48 1.34 11.27
CA SER A 163 -10.39 0.20 11.44
C SER A 163 -10.78 -0.42 10.10
N LEU A 164 -11.14 0.39 9.09
CA LEU A 164 -11.42 -0.09 7.74
C LEU A 164 -10.23 -0.87 7.14
N PHE A 165 -9.01 -0.38 7.36
CA PHE A 165 -7.80 -1.07 6.89
C PHE A 165 -7.61 -2.40 7.61
N ASN A 166 -7.72 -2.40 8.94
CA ASN A 166 -7.60 -3.59 9.78
C ASN A 166 -8.59 -4.68 9.35
N ASP A 167 -9.84 -4.31 9.10
CA ASP A 167 -10.89 -5.25 8.69
C ASP A 167 -10.61 -5.83 7.29
N LEU A 168 -10.11 -5.01 6.36
CA LEU A 168 -9.70 -5.46 5.04
C LEU A 168 -8.56 -6.49 5.12
N ILE A 169 -7.49 -6.20 5.86
CA ILE A 169 -6.32 -7.09 5.89
C ILE A 169 -6.53 -8.34 6.77
N ASN A 170 -7.47 -8.34 7.71
CA ASN A 170 -7.80 -9.55 8.47
C ASN A 170 -8.27 -10.70 7.55
N LYS A 171 -8.92 -10.37 6.43
CA LYS A 171 -9.25 -11.34 5.38
C LYS A 171 -7.99 -11.97 4.79
N SER A 172 -6.99 -11.15 4.45
CA SER A 172 -5.69 -11.61 3.95
C SER A 172 -4.94 -12.47 4.98
N LEU A 173 -4.88 -12.01 6.24
CA LEU A 173 -4.22 -12.74 7.33
C LEU A 173 -4.84 -14.11 7.61
N SER A 174 -6.16 -14.25 7.44
CA SER A 174 -6.85 -15.52 7.63
C SER A 174 -6.48 -16.58 6.58
N LEU A 175 -6.04 -16.19 5.38
CA LEU A 175 -5.56 -17.13 4.34
C LEU A 175 -4.37 -17.95 4.85
N HIS A 176 -3.54 -17.34 5.69
CA HIS A 176 -2.30 -17.92 6.21
C HIS A 176 -2.47 -18.66 7.54
N GLN A 177 -3.67 -18.68 8.12
CA GLN A 177 -3.98 -19.40 9.37
C GLN A 177 -4.44 -20.84 9.15
N THR A 178 -4.42 -21.31 7.90
CA THR A 178 -4.79 -22.68 7.53
C THR A 178 -3.55 -23.58 7.47
N ILE A 179 -2.91 -23.85 8.62
CA ILE A 179 -1.92 -24.92 8.79
C ILE A 179 -2.14 -25.58 10.16
#